data_AF-A0A3G6JHM3-F1
#
_entry.id   AF-A0A3G6JHM3-F1
#
_cell.length_a   1.000
_cell.length_b   1.000
_cell.length_c   1.000
_cell.angle_alpha   90.00
_cell.angle_beta   90.00
_cell.angle_gamma   90.00
#
_symmetry.space_group_name_H-M   'P 1'
#
loop_
_entity.id
_entity.type
_entity.pdbx_description
1 polymer ?
#
loop_
_entity_poly.entity_id
_entity_poly.type
_entity_poly.pdbx_seq_one_letter_code
_entity_poly.pdbx_strand_id
1 'polypeptide(L)'
;MDVKKHLEEIIKISDKFEEELYEWARESSSPAAAVGKIKRVMAEEWPDGYAANRDSVIKISLIHKEFEDVRWKIEREAMRQWPTNSEGTSKS
;
A
#
# COMPACT_ATOMS: atom_id res chain seq x y z
N MET A 1 -25.90 -1.77 -18.53
CA MET A 1 -24.69 -1.84 -17.69
C MET A 1 -23.51 -1.63 -18.62
N ASP A 2 -22.78 -0.53 -18.44
CA ASP A 2 -21.57 -0.27 -19.22
C ASP A 2 -20.38 -0.85 -18.46
N VAL A 3 -19.85 -1.96 -18.96
CA VAL A 3 -18.70 -2.66 -18.36
C VAL A 3 -17.50 -1.71 -18.21
N LYS A 4 -17.30 -0.81 -19.17
CA LYS A 4 -16.19 0.15 -19.13
C LYS A 4 -16.33 1.10 -17.94
N LYS A 5 -17.53 1.66 -17.74
CA LYS A 5 -17.81 2.55 -16.61
C LYS A 5 -17.59 1.86 -15.27
N HIS A 6 -18.02 0.60 -15.13
CA HIS A 6 -17.81 -0.14 -13.87
C HIS A 6 -16.33 -0.45 -13.60
N LEU A 7 -15.55 -0.72 -14.65
CA LEU A 7 -14.10 -0.89 -14.52
C LEU A 7 -13.41 0.42 -14.11
N GLU A 8 -13.81 1.55 -14.67
CA GLU A 8 -13.30 2.88 -14.27
C GLU A 8 -13.61 3.19 -12.80
N GLU A 9 -14.80 2.81 -12.32
CA GLU A 9 -15.16 2.96 -10.90
C GLU A 9 -14.29 2.08 -9.99
N ILE A 10 -14.02 0.83 -10.38
CA ILE A 10 -13.13 -0.07 -9.64
C ILE A 10 -11.70 0.50 -9.60
N ILE A 11 -11.17 0.97 -10.74
CA ILE A 11 -9.83 1.57 -10.82
C ILE A 11 -9.74 2.78 -9.88
N LYS A 12 -10.72 3.68 -9.92
CA LYS A 12 -10.74 4.86 -9.04
C LYS A 12 -10.74 4.50 -7.55
N ILE A 13 -11.45 3.44 -7.17
CA ILE A 13 -11.44 2.93 -5.79
C ILE A 13 -10.07 2.35 -5.45
N SER A 14 -9.46 1.63 -6.39
CA SER A 14 -8.09 1.10 -6.27
C SER A 14 -7.06 2.20 -6.04
N ASP A 15 -7.06 3.24 -6.89
CA ASP A 15 -6.13 4.37 -6.79
C ASP A 15 -6.23 5.05 -5.41
N LYS A 16 -7.46 5.22 -4.91
CA LYS A 16 -7.70 5.81 -3.59
C LYS A 16 -7.17 4.90 -2.47
N PHE A 17 -7.34 3.59 -2.62
CA PHE A 17 -6.79 2.63 -1.66
C PHE A 17 -5.26 2.62 -1.67
N GLU A 18 -4.62 2.71 -2.85
CA GLU A 18 -3.16 2.87 -2.98
C GLU A 18 -2.67 4.11 -2.20
N GLU A 19 -3.36 5.24 -2.38
CA GLU A 19 -3.02 6.51 -1.74
C GLU A 19 -3.13 6.43 -0.21
N GLU A 20 -4.26 5.92 0.30
CA GLU A 20 -4.47 5.73 1.74
C GLU A 20 -3.44 4.76 2.35
N LEU A 21 -3.12 3.67 1.63
CA LEU A 21 -2.10 2.71 2.05
C LEU A 21 -0.70 3.33 2.09
N TYR A 22 -0.36 4.16 1.09
CA TYR A 22 0.91 4.87 1.05
C TYR A 22 1.05 5.87 2.21
N GLU A 23 0.04 6.71 2.45
CA GLU A 23 0.08 7.69 3.54
C GLU A 23 0.20 6.99 4.90
N TRP A 24 -0.60 5.95 5.14
CA TRP A 24 -0.49 5.13 6.34
C TRP A 24 0.90 4.49 6.50
N ALA A 25 1.53 4.02 5.42
CA ALA A 25 2.87 3.44 5.50
C ALA A 25 3.92 4.51 5.79
N ARG A 26 3.78 5.71 5.22
CA ARG A 26 4.69 6.86 5.34
C ARG A 26 4.77 7.45 6.75
N GLU A 27 3.76 7.24 7.60
CA GLU A 27 3.82 7.55 9.03
C GLU A 27 4.97 6.82 9.76
N SER A 28 5.56 5.79 9.14
CA SER A 28 6.69 5.06 9.70
C SER A 28 7.98 5.90 9.71
N SER A 29 8.82 5.66 10.70
CA SER A 29 10.07 6.41 10.92
C SER A 29 11.14 6.26 9.82
N SER A 30 11.00 5.28 8.93
CA SER A 30 11.95 5.01 7.84
C SER A 30 11.30 4.21 6.71
N PRO A 31 11.87 4.22 5.49
CA PRO A 31 11.37 3.38 4.40
C PRO A 31 11.35 1.89 4.75
N ALA A 32 12.37 1.40 5.45
CA ALA A 32 12.44 0.01 5.88
C ALA A 32 11.32 -0.35 6.86
N ALA A 33 11.00 0.55 7.80
CA ALA A 33 9.87 0.39 8.71
C ALA A 33 8.53 0.44 7.96
N ALA A 34 8.38 1.32 6.97
CA ALA A 34 7.18 1.42 6.14
C ALA A 34 6.93 0.13 5.36
N VAL A 35 7.96 -0.41 4.67
CA VAL A 35 7.87 -1.70 3.97
C VAL A 35 7.61 -2.85 4.95
N GLY A 36 8.22 -2.81 6.15
CA GLY A 36 7.97 -3.79 7.21
C GLY A 36 6.51 -3.78 7.69
N LYS A 37 5.92 -2.59 7.87
CA LYS A 37 4.52 -2.37 8.25
C LYS A 37 3.57 -3.01 7.23
N ILE A 38 3.80 -2.73 5.95
CA ILE A 38 3.07 -3.29 4.79
C ILE A 38 3.14 -4.82 4.77
N LYS A 39 4.35 -5.39 4.87
CA LYS A 39 4.55 -6.85 4.85
C LYS A 39 3.87 -7.57 6.01
N ARG A 40 3.86 -6.96 7.20
CA ARG A 40 3.20 -7.54 8.38
C ARG A 40 1.70 -7.65 8.17
N VAL A 41 1.05 -6.57 7.73
CA VAL A 41 -0.40 -6.56 7.50
C VAL A 41 -0.81 -7.57 6.43
N MET A 42 -0.05 -7.69 5.34
CA MET A 42 -0.28 -8.73 4.32
C MET A 42 -0.27 -10.13 4.92
N ALA A 43 0.73 -10.43 5.77
CA ALA A 43 0.88 -11.75 6.36
C ALA A 43 -0.19 -12.06 7.42
N GLU A 44 -0.64 -11.06 8.18
CA GLU A 44 -1.59 -11.22 9.29
C GLU A 44 -3.05 -11.24 8.83
N GLU A 45 -3.43 -10.31 7.95
CA GLU A 45 -4.83 -10.11 7.55
C GLU A 45 -5.22 -10.90 6.29
N TRP A 46 -4.24 -11.23 5.44
CA TRP A 46 -4.47 -11.86 4.15
C TRP A 46 -3.60 -13.11 3.93
N PRO A 47 -3.61 -14.09 4.85
CA PRO A 47 -2.85 -15.32 4.69
C PRO A 47 -3.31 -16.08 3.45
N ASP A 48 -2.34 -16.63 2.72
CA ASP A 48 -2.43 -17.22 1.38
C ASP A 48 -3.81 -17.81 1.02
N GLY A 49 -4.43 -17.24 0.00
CA GLY A 49 -5.85 -17.37 -0.37
C GLY A 49 -6.27 -18.70 -1.00
N TYR A 50 -5.66 -19.83 -0.63
CA TYR A 50 -5.86 -21.11 -1.32
C TYR A 50 -7.28 -21.72 -1.17
N ALA A 51 -8.18 -21.08 -0.41
CA ALA A 51 -9.53 -21.61 -0.10
C ALA A 51 -10.67 -20.61 -0.35
N ALA A 52 -10.52 -19.67 -1.28
CA ALA A 52 -11.41 -18.53 -1.40
C ALA A 52 -12.30 -18.54 -2.66
N ASN A 53 -13.57 -18.11 -2.51
CA ASN A 53 -14.49 -17.96 -3.64
C ASN A 53 -14.01 -16.86 -4.62
N ARG A 54 -14.65 -16.74 -5.79
CA ARG A 54 -14.25 -15.77 -6.84
C ARG A 54 -14.07 -14.34 -6.31
N ASP A 55 -14.95 -13.91 -5.41
CA ASP A 55 -14.92 -12.55 -4.87
C ASP A 55 -13.68 -12.34 -3.99
N SER A 56 -13.33 -13.33 -3.18
CA SER A 56 -12.10 -13.30 -2.39
C SER A 56 -10.85 -13.31 -3.27
N VAL A 57 -10.82 -14.09 -4.36
CA VAL A 57 -9.70 -14.08 -5.31
C VAL A 57 -9.50 -12.69 -5.91
N ILE A 58 -10.58 -12.03 -6.34
CA ILE A 58 -10.52 -10.68 -6.91
C ILE A 58 -10.01 -9.68 -5.88
N LYS A 59 -10.55 -9.70 -4.66
CA LYS A 59 -10.15 -8.77 -3.58
C LYS A 59 -8.68 -8.95 -3.20
N ILE A 60 -8.24 -10.19 -2.95
CA ILE A 60 -6.86 -10.49 -2.58
C ILE A 60 -5.90 -10.08 -3.70
N SER A 61 -6.24 -10.37 -4.96
CA SER A 61 -5.40 -9.98 -6.10
C SER A 61 -5.25 -8.46 -6.20
N LEU A 62 -6.34 -7.72 -6.01
CA LEU A 62 -6.31 -6.25 -6.01
C LEU A 62 -5.44 -5.74 -4.86
N ILE A 63 -5.71 -6.19 -3.63
CA ILE A 63 -4.96 -5.78 -2.44
C ILE A 63 -3.46 -6.07 -2.61
N HIS A 64 -3.08 -7.27 -3.06
CA HIS A 64 -1.68 -7.61 -3.29
C HIS A 64 -1.00 -6.66 -4.28
N LYS A 65 -1.69 -6.31 -5.37
CA LYS A 65 -1.15 -5.39 -6.38
C LYS A 65 -0.86 -4.01 -5.78
N GLU A 66 -1.80 -3.48 -5.02
CA GLU A 66 -1.69 -2.16 -4.38
C GLU A 66 -0.57 -2.13 -3.33
N PHE A 67 -0.43 -3.20 -2.55
CA PHE A 67 0.68 -3.35 -1.59
C PHE A 67 2.05 -3.40 -2.30
N GLU A 68 2.16 -4.07 -3.45
CA GLU A 68 3.38 -4.08 -4.25
C GLU A 68 3.72 -2.70 -4.83
N ASP A 69 2.73 -1.98 -5.35
CA ASP A 69 2.93 -0.66 -5.94
C ASP A 69 3.35 0.38 -4.89
N VAL A 70 2.70 0.38 -3.73
CA VAL A 70 3.11 1.22 -2.59
C VAL A 70 4.52 0.87 -2.12
N ARG A 71 4.86 -0.42 -2.01
CA ARG A 71 6.22 -0.86 -1.66
C ARG A 71 7.25 -0.32 -2.66
N TRP A 72 6.99 -0.45 -3.97
CA TRP A 72 7.90 0.07 -5.00
C TRP A 72 8.00 1.59 -4.98
N LYS A 73 6.90 2.30 -4.70
CA LYS A 73 6.92 3.76 -4.51
C LYS A 73 7.84 4.14 -3.35
N ILE A 74 7.71 3.48 -2.21
CA ILE A 74 8.54 3.70 -1.02
C ILE A 74 10.02 3.41 -1.30
N GLU A 75 10.32 2.27 -1.93
CA GLU A 75 11.69 1.89 -2.29
C GLU A 75 12.32 2.90 -3.27
N ARG A 76 11.55 3.41 -4.24
CA ARG A 76 12.01 4.45 -5.17
C ARG A 76 12.29 5.78 -4.48
N GLU A 77 11.44 6.19 -3.55
CA GLU A 77 11.64 7.42 -2.77
C GLU A 77 12.84 7.31 -1.84
N ALA A 78 13.05 6.15 -1.21
CA ALA A 78 14.22 5.87 -0.38
C ALA A 78 15.54 6.06 -1.14
N MET A 79 15.58 5.70 -2.43
CA MET A 79 16.75 5.90 -3.28
C MET A 79 16.97 7.36 -3.69
N ARG A 80 15.93 8.21 -3.63
CA ARG A 80 15.99 9.60 -4.11
C ARG A 80 16.16 10.62 -2.99
N GLN A 81 15.29 10.59 -1.99
CA GLN A 81 15.29 11.40 -0.76
C GLN A 81 14.01 11.04 0.01
N TRP A 82 14.11 10.13 0.99
CA TRP A 82 13.02 9.92 1.93
C TRP A 82 12.99 11.09 2.90
N PRO A 83 11.88 11.85 3.03
CA PRO A 83 11.76 12.81 4.11
C PRO A 83 11.69 12.01 5.42
N THR A 84 12.82 11.90 6.10
CA THR A 84 12.81 11.64 7.53
C THR A 84 12.17 12.86 8.16
N ASN A 85 11.06 12.68 8.88
CA ASN A 85 10.62 13.67 9.87
C ASN A 85 11.67 13.75 10.98
N SER A 86 12.83 14.32 10.67
CA SER A 86 13.76 14.86 11.65
C SER A 86 13.22 16.22 12.02
N GLU A 87 12.25 16.22 12.94
CA GLU A 87 11.97 17.39 13.75
C GLU A 87 13.31 17.89 14.31
N GLY A 88 13.63 19.14 14.01
CA GLY A 88 14.79 19.80 14.59
C GLY A 88 14.62 19.83 16.09
N THR A 89 15.41 19.02 16.80
CA THR A 89 15.77 19.31 18.18
C THR A 89 16.64 20.57 18.14
N SER A 90 15.94 21.71 18.13
CA SER A 90 16.52 23.01 18.41
C SER A 90 17.22 22.90 19.77
N LYS A 91 18.53 23.14 19.75
CA LYS A 91 19.35 23.22 20.95
C LYS A 91 18.76 24.29 21.88
N SER A 92 18.48 23.90 23.12
CA SER A 92 18.42 24.80 24.27
C SER A 92 19.62 24.52 25.16
#